data_AF-A0A9W8LCN0-F1
#
_entry.id   AF-A0A9W8LCN0-F1
#
_cell.length_a   1.000
_cell.length_b   1.000
_cell.length_c   1.000
_cell.angle_alpha   90.00
_cell.angle_beta   90.00
_cell.angle_gamma   90.00
#
_symmetry.space_group_name_H-M   'P 1'
#
loop_
_entity.id
_entity.type
_entity.pdbx_description
1 polymer ?
#
loop_
_entity_poly.entity_id
_entity_poly.type
_entity_poly.pdbx_seq_one_letter_code
_entity_poly.pdbx_strand_id
1 'polypeptide(L)'
;MWVADHLHTVCDFRGPDCAMSCNERSTWKTLHKKTICFTKKIKERFTSTEFFIKMDDDTFIDREYINGLIENFTGLKEPVYISDFILNLDYRNRNLNGSYYGNGKFYMFNRRLLDCIDPTIEYRGDRNEDAIFGGMVFNGCGPNVLKIREDDSKIWHKAYWHKNNYWGAFGDTSQSDSTSEPTIDDSLQNLNTSASATYQELSKKLAIIFPINKNTDMQFYRNTWLREYLYPVCDWSKPGCKIVCNRESTYKTLDQKTFCFSKEMKNFSDKEFFIKIDDDAFVDRDYVFELMRKYSGSEKPVYISHHTRYDDLENKDSLDNVFYGNGKFYMFNYNLVKCLNTDFQYEHRPRNEDAVFGGMVRSGCGEKNVEYVQEDDAKIWHKKYKNKNKQINLAYIKNH
;
A
#
# COMPACT_ATOMS: atom_id res chain seq x y z
N MET A 1 -2.15 -7.28 4.75
CA MET A 1 -0.73 -7.10 5.04
C MET A 1 -0.34 -8.18 6.03
N TRP A 2 0.67 -9.00 5.70
CA TRP A 2 1.13 -10.14 6.51
C TRP A 2 1.58 -9.75 7.92
N VAL A 3 1.89 -8.47 8.15
CA VAL A 3 2.29 -7.93 9.46
C VAL A 3 1.16 -7.88 10.49
N ALA A 4 -0.10 -8.12 10.11
CA ALA A 4 -1.25 -7.93 11.00
C ALA A 4 -1.14 -8.70 12.33
N ASP A 5 -0.60 -9.93 12.30
CA ASP A 5 -0.42 -10.75 13.50
C ASP A 5 0.85 -10.40 14.30
N HIS A 6 1.70 -9.53 13.75
CA HIS A 6 2.92 -9.00 14.36
C HIS A 6 2.81 -7.51 14.71
N LEU A 7 1.66 -6.89 14.44
CA LEU A 7 1.47 -5.46 14.55
C LEU A 7 1.28 -5.03 16.00
N HIS A 8 2.18 -4.17 16.48
CA HIS A 8 2.07 -3.52 17.78
C HIS A 8 1.99 -2.01 17.61
N THR A 9 0.77 -1.49 17.56
CA THR A 9 0.49 -0.06 17.35
C THR A 9 1.06 0.82 18.48
N VAL A 10 1.76 1.89 18.09
CA VAL A 10 2.25 2.93 18.99
C VAL A 10 1.36 4.17 18.84
N CYS A 11 0.56 4.49 19.85
CA CYS A 11 -0.49 5.51 19.72
C CYS A 11 -0.34 6.65 20.73
N ASP A 12 -0.92 7.79 20.38
CA ASP A 12 -0.99 8.98 21.23
C ASP A 12 -2.20 8.94 22.17
N PHE A 13 -2.90 7.81 22.24
CA PHE A 13 -4.06 7.63 23.09
C PHE A 13 -4.04 6.23 23.70
N ARG A 14 -4.87 6.03 24.71
CA ARG A 14 -5.16 4.70 25.25
C ARG A 14 -6.45 4.20 24.60
N GLY A 15 -6.48 2.93 24.22
CA GLY A 15 -7.64 2.31 23.59
C GLY A 15 -7.41 0.83 23.31
N PRO A 16 -8.48 0.08 22.99
CA PRO A 16 -8.40 -1.36 22.74
C PRO A 16 -7.48 -1.70 21.57
N ASP A 17 -7.40 -0.83 20.57
CA ASP A 17 -6.57 -1.00 19.38
C ASP A 17 -5.12 -0.49 19.58
N CYS A 18 -4.74 -0.09 20.79
CA CYS A 18 -3.44 0.48 21.09
C CYS A 18 -2.53 -0.47 21.89
N ALA A 19 -1.49 -1.02 21.26
CA ALA A 19 -0.55 -1.90 21.94
C ALA A 19 0.38 -1.14 22.90
N MET A 20 0.80 0.07 22.52
CA MET A 20 1.70 0.93 23.28
C MET A 20 1.26 2.39 23.21
N SER A 21 0.74 2.93 24.32
CA SER A 21 0.46 4.37 24.40
C SER A 21 1.75 5.13 24.74
N CYS A 22 2.20 5.99 23.83
CA CYS A 22 3.42 6.77 23.96
C CYS A 22 3.15 8.20 23.56
N ASN A 23 3.41 9.14 24.48
CA ASN A 23 3.23 10.57 24.29
C ASN A 23 1.79 10.93 23.88
N GLU A 24 0.93 11.25 24.85
CA GLU A 24 -0.53 11.43 24.69
C GLU A 24 -0.96 12.53 23.70
N ARG A 25 0.00 13.29 23.16
CA ARG A 25 -0.16 14.26 22.05
C ARG A 25 1.11 14.32 21.21
N SER A 26 1.25 13.46 20.21
CA SER A 26 2.35 13.58 19.27
C SER A 26 2.01 14.58 18.17
N THR A 27 3.00 15.41 17.88
CA THR A 27 3.05 16.37 16.77
C THR A 27 4.40 16.13 16.10
N TRP A 28 4.61 16.66 14.90
CA TRP A 28 5.93 16.62 14.27
C TRP A 28 7.08 17.06 15.18
N LYS A 29 6.85 18.03 16.08
CA LYS A 29 7.84 18.51 17.05
C LYS A 29 8.06 17.59 18.26
N THR A 30 7.16 16.64 18.50
CA THR A 30 7.19 15.76 19.68
C THR A 30 7.33 14.27 19.33
N LEU A 31 7.42 13.91 18.04
CA LEU A 31 7.61 12.53 17.59
C LEU A 31 8.86 11.88 18.20
N HIS A 32 9.94 12.64 18.42
CA HIS A 32 11.12 12.12 19.13
C HIS A 32 10.80 11.51 20.51
N LYS A 33 9.86 12.10 21.26
CA LYS A 33 9.43 11.59 22.57
C LYS A 33 8.69 10.27 22.42
N LYS A 34 7.87 10.15 21.37
CA LYS A 34 7.20 8.90 21.00
C LYS A 34 8.22 7.82 20.68
N THR A 35 9.27 8.16 19.93
CA THR A 35 10.36 7.25 19.56
C THR A 35 11.15 6.73 20.75
N ILE A 36 11.57 7.64 21.64
CA ILE A 36 12.22 7.26 22.89
C ILE A 36 11.31 6.36 23.73
N CYS A 37 10.03 6.72 23.86
CA CYS A 37 9.06 5.94 24.64
C CYS A 37 8.86 4.53 24.10
N PHE A 38 8.61 4.36 22.79
CA PHE A 38 8.37 3.03 22.26
C PHE A 38 9.64 2.18 22.34
N THR A 39 10.82 2.77 22.14
CA THR A 39 12.11 2.06 22.25
C THR A 39 12.30 1.45 23.63
N LYS A 40 11.99 2.20 24.70
CA LYS A 40 11.99 1.67 26.09
C LYS A 40 11.01 0.52 26.25
N LYS A 41 9.77 0.72 25.80
CA LYS A 41 8.71 -0.29 25.93
C LYS A 41 9.01 -1.57 25.19
N ILE A 42 9.55 -1.50 23.97
CA ILE A 42 9.87 -2.73 23.22
C ILE A 42 11.02 -3.49 23.85
N LYS A 43 12.01 -2.79 24.42
CA LYS A 43 13.14 -3.39 25.15
C LYS A 43 12.67 -4.17 26.38
N GLU A 44 11.76 -3.57 27.15
CA GLU A 44 11.17 -4.17 28.36
C GLU A 44 10.21 -5.32 28.06
N ARG A 45 9.33 -5.16 27.07
CA ARG A 45 8.20 -6.06 26.85
C ARG A 45 8.54 -7.30 26.01
N PHE A 46 9.36 -7.14 24.98
CA PHE A 46 9.59 -8.18 23.98
C PHE A 46 10.92 -8.86 24.19
N THR A 47 11.09 -9.55 25.32
CA THR A 47 12.41 -10.04 25.76
C THR A 47 13.00 -11.16 24.90
N SER A 48 12.15 -11.92 24.22
CA SER A 48 12.52 -13.04 23.36
C SER A 48 12.46 -12.73 21.85
N THR A 49 12.06 -11.52 21.47
CA THR A 49 11.93 -11.14 20.05
C THR A 49 13.29 -10.82 19.45
N GLU A 50 13.66 -11.53 18.38
CA GLU A 50 14.95 -11.35 17.71
C GLU A 50 14.97 -10.16 16.74
N PHE A 51 13.87 -9.89 16.04
CA PHE A 51 13.80 -8.82 15.04
C PHE A 51 12.65 -7.86 15.30
N PHE A 52 12.90 -6.59 15.02
CA PHE A 52 11.96 -5.49 15.17
C PHE A 52 11.89 -4.71 13.87
N ILE A 53 10.69 -4.29 13.52
CA ILE A 53 10.43 -3.50 12.32
C ILE A 53 9.62 -2.27 12.73
N LYS A 54 10.08 -1.07 12.34
CA LYS A 54 9.29 0.16 12.37
C LYS A 54 8.79 0.47 10.97
N MET A 55 7.50 0.82 10.89
CA MET A 55 6.82 1.25 9.68
C MET A 55 5.94 2.45 10.00
N ASP A 56 5.77 3.35 9.02
CA ASP A 56 4.70 4.34 9.06
C ASP A 56 3.36 3.71 8.65
N ASP A 57 2.24 4.39 8.96
CA ASP A 57 0.87 3.89 8.74
C ASP A 57 0.44 3.86 7.26
N ASP A 58 1.30 4.36 6.38
CA ASP A 58 1.19 4.40 4.92
C ASP A 58 2.36 3.65 4.23
N THR A 59 3.05 2.76 4.96
CA THR A 59 4.12 1.92 4.43
C THR A 59 3.62 0.49 4.14
N PHE A 60 4.06 -0.08 3.02
CA PHE A 60 3.84 -1.46 2.61
C PHE A 60 5.18 -2.12 2.32
N ILE A 61 5.32 -3.39 2.69
CA ILE A 61 6.58 -4.13 2.54
C ILE A 61 6.31 -5.54 2.05
N ASP A 62 7.12 -5.97 1.10
CA ASP A 62 7.13 -7.34 0.59
C ASP A 62 7.46 -8.35 1.69
N ARG A 63 6.63 -9.41 1.79
CA ARG A 63 6.77 -10.43 2.84
C ARG A 63 8.04 -11.25 2.67
N GLU A 64 8.31 -11.70 1.45
CA GLU A 64 9.42 -12.60 1.15
C GLU A 64 10.75 -11.87 1.33
N TYR A 65 10.79 -10.58 1.02
CA TYR A 65 11.91 -9.72 1.36
C TYR A 65 12.20 -9.72 2.87
N ILE A 66 11.20 -9.51 3.72
CA ILE A 66 11.42 -9.55 5.18
C ILE A 66 11.85 -10.94 5.65
N ASN A 67 11.22 -12.01 5.16
CA ASN A 67 11.62 -13.37 5.52
C ASN A 67 13.09 -13.63 5.16
N GLY A 68 13.51 -13.22 3.96
CA GLY A 68 14.91 -13.32 3.52
C GLY A 68 15.87 -12.50 4.39
N LEU A 69 15.48 -11.30 4.83
CA LEU A 69 16.27 -10.53 5.79
C LEU A 69 16.39 -11.25 7.14
N ILE A 70 15.30 -11.81 7.66
CA ILE A 70 15.32 -12.57 8.93
C ILE A 70 16.25 -13.77 8.79
N GLU A 71 16.08 -14.60 7.76
CA GLU A 71 16.90 -15.79 7.51
C GLU A 71 18.40 -15.46 7.40
N ASN A 72 18.76 -14.39 6.68
CA ASN A 72 20.14 -14.00 6.47
C ASN A 72 20.83 -13.46 7.72
N PHE A 73 20.07 -12.89 8.67
CA PHE A 73 20.63 -12.21 9.83
C PHE A 73 20.33 -12.90 11.17
N THR A 74 19.54 -13.98 11.18
CA THR A 74 19.27 -14.78 12.37
C THR A 74 20.57 -15.34 12.94
N GLY A 75 20.73 -15.24 14.27
CA GLY A 75 21.87 -15.80 14.99
C GLY A 75 23.16 -14.96 14.92
N LEU A 76 23.17 -13.83 14.20
CA LEU A 76 24.30 -12.90 14.25
C LEU A 76 24.48 -12.32 15.66
N LYS A 77 25.75 -12.13 16.05
CA LYS A 77 26.11 -11.61 17.37
C LYS A 77 26.21 -10.08 17.37
N GLU A 78 26.40 -9.50 16.20
CA GLU A 78 26.54 -8.08 15.96
C GLU A 78 25.18 -7.36 15.98
N PRO A 79 25.13 -6.09 16.40
CA PRO A 79 23.95 -5.24 16.21
C PRO A 79 23.75 -4.95 14.73
N VAL A 80 22.57 -5.30 14.20
CA VAL A 80 22.19 -5.09 12.80
C VAL A 80 21.15 -3.99 12.70
N TYR A 81 21.39 -3.02 11.81
CA TYR A 81 20.47 -1.95 11.45
C TYR A 81 20.26 -1.99 9.93
N ILE A 82 19.01 -2.13 9.49
CA ILE A 82 18.64 -2.20 8.07
C ILE A 82 17.75 -1.00 7.74
N SER A 83 18.24 -0.12 6.88
CA SER A 83 17.47 1.04 6.41
C SER A 83 18.14 1.72 5.20
N ASP A 84 17.47 2.69 4.59
CA ASP A 84 18.09 3.68 3.71
C ASP A 84 18.69 4.82 4.56
N PHE A 85 20.01 4.73 4.78
CA PHE A 85 20.74 5.56 5.74
C PHE A 85 21.04 6.97 5.23
N ILE A 86 20.74 7.95 6.08
CA ILE A 86 21.08 9.36 5.95
C ILE A 86 22.08 9.73 7.04
N LEU A 87 23.15 10.45 6.66
CA LEU A 87 24.11 11.00 7.62
C LEU A 87 23.52 12.24 8.31
N ASN A 88 23.51 12.23 9.63
CA ASN A 88 23.04 13.32 10.46
C ASN A 88 24.16 14.33 10.73
N LEU A 89 24.12 15.46 10.01
CA LEU A 89 25.03 16.58 10.22
C LEU A 89 24.35 17.68 11.04
N ASP A 90 24.11 17.38 12.32
CA ASP A 90 23.58 18.34 13.29
C ASP A 90 24.69 18.87 14.20
N TYR A 91 25.54 19.75 13.65
CA TYR A 91 26.67 20.36 14.38
C TYR A 91 26.26 21.09 15.68
N ARG A 92 24.97 21.41 15.85
CA ARG A 92 24.43 22.05 17.06
C ARG A 92 24.13 21.02 18.16
N ASN A 93 23.95 19.75 17.81
CA ASN A 93 23.69 18.68 18.76
C ASN A 93 24.75 17.57 18.64
N ARG A 94 25.71 17.56 19.56
CA ARG A 94 26.81 16.59 19.57
C ARG A 94 26.36 15.13 19.68
N ASN A 95 25.19 14.88 20.29
CA ASN A 95 24.65 13.53 20.42
C ASN A 95 24.07 12.99 19.09
N LEU A 96 23.81 13.88 18.14
CA LEU A 96 23.27 13.52 16.82
C LEU A 96 24.31 13.64 15.71
N ASN A 97 25.28 14.53 15.86
CA ASN A 97 26.27 14.80 14.83
C ASN A 97 27.11 13.57 14.49
N GLY A 98 27.14 13.19 13.21
CA GLY A 98 27.87 12.01 12.72
C GLY A 98 27.12 10.69 12.87
N SER A 99 25.90 10.70 13.43
CA SER A 99 25.04 9.51 13.47
C SER A 99 24.43 9.22 12.10
N TYR A 100 24.13 7.95 11.83
CA TYR A 100 23.35 7.55 10.65
C TYR A 100 21.95 7.15 11.09
N TYR A 101 20.95 7.55 10.33
CA TYR A 101 19.55 7.22 10.63
C TYR A 101 18.79 6.84 9.37
N GLY A 102 17.73 6.04 9.52
CA GLY A 102 16.86 5.64 8.42
C GLY A 102 15.97 6.78 7.90
N ASN A 103 15.58 6.75 6.62
CA ASN A 103 14.78 7.79 5.97
C ASN A 103 13.28 7.87 6.40
N GLY A 104 12.92 7.28 7.54
CA GLY A 104 11.60 7.38 8.17
C GLY A 104 10.52 6.45 7.64
N LYS A 105 10.64 5.96 6.40
CA LYS A 105 9.63 5.05 5.84
C LYS A 105 9.68 3.65 6.47
N PHE A 106 10.89 3.13 6.67
CA PHE A 106 11.14 1.79 7.18
C PHE A 106 12.46 1.74 7.91
N TYR A 107 12.50 0.95 8.97
CA TYR A 107 13.75 0.32 9.38
C TYR A 107 13.50 -0.99 10.13
N MET A 108 14.43 -1.91 9.95
CA MET A 108 14.48 -3.18 10.66
C MET A 108 15.78 -3.29 11.45
N PHE A 109 15.71 -3.91 12.63
CA PHE A 109 16.89 -4.12 13.46
C PHE A 109 16.74 -5.38 14.30
N ASN A 110 17.88 -5.97 14.66
CA ASN A 110 17.89 -7.15 15.51
C ASN A 110 17.92 -6.78 17.00
N ARG A 111 17.76 -7.81 17.84
CA ARG A 111 17.74 -7.71 19.29
C ARG A 111 19.02 -7.11 19.84
N ARG A 112 20.18 -7.44 19.26
CA ARG A 112 21.48 -6.94 19.69
C ARG A 112 21.55 -5.42 19.59
N LEU A 113 20.99 -4.84 18.52
CA LEU A 113 20.88 -3.39 18.40
C LEU A 113 19.96 -2.80 19.47
N LEU A 114 18.80 -3.40 19.73
CA LEU A 114 17.89 -2.94 20.78
C LEU A 114 18.51 -3.05 22.20
N ASP A 115 19.35 -4.06 22.43
CA ASP A 115 20.01 -4.26 23.71
C ASP A 115 21.07 -3.16 23.98
N CYS A 116 21.79 -2.69 22.95
CA CYS A 116 22.80 -1.63 23.10
C CYS A 116 22.27 -0.20 22.90
N ILE A 117 21.12 0.00 22.25
CA ILE A 117 20.59 1.34 21.98
C ILE A 117 20.44 2.15 23.29
N ASP A 118 20.73 3.45 23.24
CA ASP A 118 20.59 4.37 24.38
C ASP A 118 19.25 5.12 24.36
N PRO A 119 18.20 4.63 25.04
CA PRO A 119 16.92 5.32 25.11
C PRO A 119 16.92 6.49 26.11
N THR A 120 18.07 6.83 26.71
CA THR A 120 18.22 7.95 27.64
C THR A 120 18.85 9.18 27.00
N ILE A 121 19.10 9.14 25.68
CA ILE A 121 19.68 10.25 24.93
C ILE A 121 19.01 11.59 25.27
N GLU A 122 19.82 12.57 25.66
CA GLU A 122 19.34 13.92 25.83
C GLU A 122 19.30 14.63 24.49
N TYR A 123 18.09 15.07 24.11
CA TYR A 123 17.87 15.81 22.88
C TYR A 123 17.15 17.14 23.15
N ARG A 124 17.71 18.24 22.62
CA ARG A 124 17.10 19.57 22.59
C ARG A 124 17.12 20.09 21.15
N GLY A 125 15.96 20.17 20.50
CA GLY A 125 15.82 20.69 19.14
C GLY A 125 14.54 20.22 18.43
N ASP A 126 14.45 20.53 17.13
CA ASP A 126 13.30 20.26 16.25
C ASP A 126 13.64 19.26 15.10
N ARG A 127 14.44 18.22 15.36
CA ARG A 127 14.77 17.16 14.39
C ARG A 127 13.66 16.12 14.33
N ASN A 128 13.57 15.44 13.19
CA ASN A 128 12.69 14.30 13.02
C ASN A 128 13.11 13.14 13.95
N GLU A 129 12.15 12.31 14.27
CA GLU A 129 12.26 11.19 15.18
C GLU A 129 13.25 10.11 14.73
N ASP A 130 13.43 9.94 13.42
CA ASP A 130 14.37 8.95 12.89
C ASP A 130 15.81 9.37 13.17
N ALA A 131 16.12 10.67 13.04
CA ALA A 131 17.42 11.22 13.43
C ALA A 131 17.71 10.98 14.92
N ILE A 132 16.68 11.03 15.77
CA ILE A 132 16.82 10.69 17.19
C ILE A 132 17.07 9.21 17.38
N PHE A 133 16.38 8.33 16.63
CA PHE A 133 16.65 6.90 16.65
C PHE A 133 18.09 6.59 16.26
N GLY A 134 18.59 7.14 15.15
CA GLY A 134 20.00 7.00 14.76
C GLY A 134 20.98 7.55 15.80
N GLY A 135 20.63 8.65 16.47
CA GLY A 135 21.36 9.17 17.63
C GLY A 135 21.42 8.15 18.77
N MET A 136 20.28 7.56 19.16
CA MET A 136 20.24 6.55 20.22
C MET A 136 21.09 5.32 19.87
N VAL A 137 21.10 4.91 18.60
CA VAL A 137 21.95 3.81 18.11
C VAL A 137 23.42 4.20 18.18
N PHE A 138 23.78 5.38 17.69
CA PHE A 138 25.16 5.84 17.67
C PHE A 138 25.76 5.97 19.08
N ASN A 139 25.02 6.56 20.03
CA ASN A 139 25.50 6.75 21.40
C ASN A 139 25.55 5.45 22.20
N GLY A 140 24.58 4.55 21.99
CA GLY A 140 24.51 3.30 22.75
C GLY A 140 25.37 2.18 22.19
N CYS A 141 25.31 1.97 20.87
CA CYS A 141 25.96 0.84 20.19
C CYS A 141 27.34 1.20 19.60
N GLY A 142 27.62 2.49 19.41
CA GLY A 142 28.85 2.96 18.79
C GLY A 142 28.96 2.64 17.29
N PRO A 143 30.18 2.63 16.72
CA PRO A 143 30.39 2.47 15.28
C PRO A 143 30.27 1.01 14.79
N ASN A 144 30.24 0.02 15.68
CA ASN A 144 30.28 -1.41 15.34
C ASN A 144 28.92 -1.99 14.91
N VAL A 145 27.99 -1.13 14.50
CA VAL A 145 26.68 -1.55 13.99
C VAL A 145 26.82 -1.95 12.53
N LEU A 146 26.40 -3.17 12.21
CA LEU A 146 26.29 -3.62 10.83
C LEU A 146 25.10 -2.91 10.18
N LYS A 147 25.42 -1.97 9.28
CA LYS A 147 24.44 -1.17 8.54
C LYS A 147 24.21 -1.82 7.18
N ILE A 148 22.98 -2.25 6.92
CA ILE A 148 22.56 -2.86 5.66
C ILE A 148 21.60 -1.91 4.96
N ARG A 149 21.88 -1.56 3.69
CA ARG A 149 20.94 -0.79 2.88
C ARG A 149 19.72 -1.65 2.56
N GLU A 150 18.54 -1.05 2.67
CA GLU A 150 17.30 -1.70 2.26
C GLU A 150 17.15 -1.72 0.72
N ASP A 151 16.35 -2.66 0.21
CA ASP A 151 15.90 -2.69 -1.19
C ASP A 151 14.62 -1.85 -1.36
N ASP A 152 14.79 -0.63 -1.90
CA ASP A 152 13.71 0.32 -2.19
C ASP A 152 12.64 -0.23 -3.14
N SER A 153 12.93 -1.29 -3.92
CA SER A 153 11.93 -1.93 -4.78
C SER A 153 10.93 -2.80 -4.00
N LYS A 154 11.26 -3.15 -2.75
CA LYS A 154 10.49 -4.03 -1.86
C LYS A 154 9.73 -3.28 -0.77
N ILE A 155 9.97 -1.97 -0.66
CA ILE A 155 9.39 -1.10 0.35
C ILE A 155 8.68 0.05 -0.35
N TRP A 156 7.42 0.24 -0.03
CA TRP A 156 6.56 1.21 -0.68
C TRP A 156 5.94 2.13 0.35
N HIS A 157 6.06 3.43 0.12
CA HIS A 157 5.63 4.45 1.08
C HIS A 157 5.14 5.68 0.31
N LYS A 158 4.21 6.42 0.93
CA LYS A 158 3.66 7.63 0.33
C LYS A 158 4.74 8.70 0.21
N ALA A 159 4.87 9.29 -0.97
CA ALA A 159 5.78 10.41 -1.17
C ALA A 159 5.13 11.71 -0.71
N TYR A 160 5.80 12.44 0.18
CA TYR A 160 5.31 13.72 0.67
C TYR A 160 6.09 14.87 0.02
N TRP A 161 5.51 15.49 -0.99
CA TRP A 161 6.16 16.51 -1.84
C TRP A 161 6.57 17.81 -1.11
N HIS A 162 6.27 17.98 0.19
CA HIS A 162 6.63 19.16 0.98
C HIS A 162 7.07 18.88 2.43
N LYS A 163 7.39 17.62 2.80
CA LYS A 163 7.76 17.31 4.20
C LYS A 163 9.09 17.95 4.63
N ASN A 164 9.97 18.28 3.69
CA ASN A 164 11.27 18.88 3.97
C ASN A 164 11.35 20.31 3.44
N ASN A 165 10.77 21.29 4.13
CA ASN A 165 11.19 22.70 3.97
C ASN A 165 12.42 23.05 4.85
N TYR A 166 13.10 22.04 5.40
CA TYR A 166 14.32 22.16 6.22
C TYR A 166 15.62 21.95 5.41
N TRP A 167 15.62 22.27 4.11
CA TRP A 167 16.84 22.28 3.28
C TRP A 167 17.65 23.58 3.38
N GLY A 168 17.56 24.30 4.50
CA GLY A 168 18.44 25.44 4.77
C GLY A 168 19.77 24.97 5.37
N ALA A 169 20.68 24.40 4.57
CA ALA A 169 22.15 24.38 4.77
C ALA A 169 22.91 23.28 4.00
N PHE A 170 22.52 22.90 2.78
CA PHE A 170 23.41 22.09 1.93
C PHE A 170 23.59 22.77 0.58
N GLY A 171 24.81 23.29 0.37
CA GLY A 171 25.30 23.67 -0.94
C GLY A 171 25.44 22.43 -1.80
N ASP A 172 25.16 22.62 -3.07
CA ASP A 172 25.25 21.62 -4.14
C ASP A 172 26.62 20.92 -4.09
N THR A 173 26.64 19.65 -3.69
CA THR A 173 27.84 18.80 -3.71
C THR A 173 27.55 17.60 -4.58
N SER A 174 27.57 17.86 -5.88
CA SER A 174 27.83 16.86 -6.90
C SER A 174 29.28 16.40 -6.80
N GLN A 175 29.58 15.55 -5.82
CA GLN A 175 30.78 14.72 -5.83
C GLN A 175 30.39 13.29 -5.48
N SER A 176 30.34 12.48 -6.53
CA SER A 176 30.20 11.03 -6.49
C SER A 176 31.50 10.41 -5.97
N ASP A 177 31.52 10.02 -4.69
CA ASP A 177 32.53 9.11 -4.19
C ASP A 177 32.18 7.68 -4.58
N SER A 178 32.92 7.15 -5.55
CA SER A 178 32.89 5.76 -5.96
C SER A 178 33.60 4.90 -4.90
N THR A 179 32.85 4.36 -3.96
CA THR A 179 33.28 3.21 -3.18
C THR A 179 32.53 1.98 -3.67
N SER A 180 33.30 0.98 -4.12
CA SER A 180 32.81 -0.28 -4.69
C SER A 180 31.89 -1.00 -3.70
N GLU A 181 30.65 -1.18 -4.11
CA GLU A 181 29.65 -1.98 -3.39
C GLU A 181 30.12 -3.45 -3.27
N PRO A 182 29.97 -4.10 -2.11
CA PRO A 182 30.12 -5.53 -2.01
C PRO A 182 28.95 -6.21 -2.72
N THR A 183 29.24 -6.88 -3.82
CA THR A 183 28.29 -7.72 -4.56
C THR A 183 27.77 -8.84 -3.67
N ILE A 184 26.48 -8.81 -3.38
CA ILE A 184 25.75 -9.95 -2.82
C ILE A 184 25.66 -11.02 -3.91
N ASP A 185 26.03 -12.24 -3.56
CA ASP A 185 26.13 -13.42 -4.42
C ASP A 185 24.81 -13.71 -5.17
N ASP A 186 24.88 -13.77 -6.50
CA ASP A 186 23.77 -13.97 -7.45
C ASP A 186 23.22 -15.41 -7.44
N SER A 187 23.60 -16.24 -6.47
CA SER A 187 23.32 -17.67 -6.42
C SER A 187 21.87 -18.04 -6.06
N LEU A 188 20.96 -17.08 -5.87
CA LEU A 188 19.56 -17.30 -5.50
C LEU A 188 18.57 -17.32 -6.69
N GLN A 189 19.02 -17.15 -7.94
CA GLN A 189 18.10 -16.98 -9.10
C GLN A 189 17.60 -18.26 -9.78
N ASN A 190 18.04 -19.47 -9.41
CA ASN A 190 17.83 -20.67 -10.24
C ASN A 190 16.74 -21.67 -9.82
N LEU A 191 15.81 -21.32 -8.92
CA LEU A 191 14.82 -22.30 -8.40
C LEU A 191 13.35 -22.12 -8.84
N ASN A 192 12.99 -21.22 -9.77
CA ASN A 192 11.55 -20.98 -10.09
C ASN A 192 11.21 -20.67 -11.56
N THR A 193 11.89 -21.27 -12.55
CA THR A 193 11.68 -20.94 -13.97
C THR A 193 10.29 -21.31 -14.51
N SER A 194 9.66 -22.40 -14.06
CA SER A 194 8.32 -22.81 -14.56
C SER A 194 7.18 -21.99 -13.96
N ALA A 195 7.19 -21.75 -12.64
CA ALA A 195 6.21 -20.91 -11.96
C ALA A 195 6.30 -19.44 -12.41
N SER A 196 7.52 -18.96 -12.68
CA SER A 196 7.78 -17.61 -13.20
C SER A 196 7.24 -17.43 -14.63
N ALA A 197 7.38 -18.43 -15.51
CA ALA A 197 6.83 -18.39 -16.86
C ALA A 197 5.28 -18.31 -16.85
N THR A 198 4.61 -19.14 -16.05
CA THR A 198 3.14 -19.08 -15.89
C THR A 198 2.68 -17.75 -15.32
N TYR A 199 3.43 -17.17 -14.38
CA TYR A 199 3.14 -15.85 -13.82
C TYR A 199 3.22 -14.75 -14.87
N GLN A 200 4.30 -14.70 -15.66
CA GLN A 200 4.49 -13.71 -16.72
C GLN A 200 3.44 -13.82 -17.83
N GLU A 201 2.93 -15.02 -18.12
CA GLU A 201 1.86 -15.21 -19.09
C GLU A 201 0.52 -14.71 -18.57
N LEU A 202 0.16 -15.05 -17.33
CA LEU A 202 -1.06 -14.57 -16.70
C LEU A 202 -1.04 -13.06 -16.57
N SER A 203 0.09 -12.48 -16.19
CA SER A 203 0.22 -11.06 -15.92
C SER A 203 -0.10 -10.19 -17.14
N LYS A 204 0.29 -10.64 -18.35
CA LYS A 204 -0.04 -9.97 -19.62
C LYS A 204 -1.54 -9.91 -19.91
N LYS A 205 -2.32 -10.83 -19.33
CA LYS A 205 -3.77 -10.96 -19.53
C LYS A 205 -4.60 -10.15 -18.52
N LEU A 206 -3.96 -9.45 -17.58
CA LEU A 206 -4.62 -8.64 -16.55
C LEU A 206 -4.67 -7.16 -16.94
N ALA A 207 -5.81 -6.51 -16.68
CA ALA A 207 -5.95 -5.06 -16.67
C ALA A 207 -6.58 -4.59 -15.35
N ILE A 208 -5.97 -3.59 -14.71
CA ILE A 208 -6.48 -2.98 -13.48
C ILE A 208 -7.00 -1.59 -13.82
N ILE A 209 -8.31 -1.50 -13.97
CA ILE A 209 -9.03 -0.25 -14.18
C ILE A 209 -8.99 0.54 -12.88
N PHE A 210 -8.34 1.69 -12.94
CA PHE A 210 -8.05 2.48 -11.75
C PHE A 210 -8.60 3.90 -11.90
N PRO A 211 -9.83 4.16 -11.43
CA PRO A 211 -10.42 5.49 -11.45
C PRO A 211 -9.63 6.46 -10.57
N ILE A 212 -9.01 7.48 -11.18
CA ILE A 212 -8.22 8.47 -10.43
C ILE A 212 -8.81 9.87 -10.54
N ASN A 213 -8.69 10.62 -9.45
CA ASN A 213 -9.03 12.03 -9.40
C ASN A 213 -7.77 12.86 -9.15
N LYS A 214 -7.89 14.20 -9.17
CA LYS A 214 -6.73 15.10 -9.03
C LYS A 214 -5.93 14.97 -7.72
N ASN A 215 -6.52 14.33 -6.71
CA ASN A 215 -5.91 14.09 -5.39
C ASN A 215 -5.32 12.68 -5.25
N THR A 216 -5.51 11.80 -6.24
CA THR A 216 -4.97 10.44 -6.21
C THR A 216 -3.44 10.47 -6.33
N ASP A 217 -2.75 9.87 -5.36
CA ASP A 217 -1.30 9.77 -5.37
C ASP A 217 -0.85 8.59 -6.26
N MET A 218 -0.60 8.89 -7.54
CA MET A 218 -0.13 7.88 -8.48
C MET A 218 1.28 7.35 -8.17
N GLN A 219 2.09 8.04 -7.36
CA GLN A 219 3.41 7.52 -6.99
C GLN A 219 3.28 6.30 -6.09
N PHE A 220 2.33 6.33 -5.14
CA PHE A 220 2.01 5.17 -4.31
C PHE A 220 1.74 3.94 -5.17
N TYR A 221 0.80 4.02 -6.12
CA TYR A 221 0.41 2.88 -6.97
C TYR A 221 1.48 2.44 -7.97
N ARG A 222 2.31 3.37 -8.47
CA ARG A 222 3.49 3.04 -9.28
C ARG A 222 4.54 2.29 -8.47
N ASN A 223 4.56 2.49 -7.18
CA ASN A 223 5.39 1.75 -6.24
C ASN A 223 4.58 0.57 -5.70
N THR A 224 3.84 -0.18 -6.52
CA THR A 224 3.24 -1.44 -6.08
C THR A 224 3.32 -2.43 -7.22
N TRP A 225 3.03 -3.70 -6.93
CA TRP A 225 2.90 -4.71 -7.97
C TRP A 225 1.83 -4.36 -9.03
N LEU A 226 0.89 -3.47 -8.71
CA LEU A 226 -0.16 -3.03 -9.62
C LEU A 226 0.41 -2.26 -10.82
N ARG A 227 1.55 -1.57 -10.68
CA ARG A 227 2.13 -0.63 -11.67
C ARG A 227 2.04 -1.10 -13.11
N GLU A 228 2.39 -2.35 -13.36
CA GLU A 228 2.49 -2.93 -14.71
C GLU A 228 1.13 -3.19 -15.35
N TYR A 229 0.08 -3.28 -14.53
CA TYR A 229 -1.28 -3.64 -14.93
C TYR A 229 -2.25 -2.46 -14.88
N LEU A 230 -1.82 -1.30 -14.39
CA LEU A 230 -2.71 -0.15 -14.22
C LEU A 230 -3.15 0.44 -15.57
N TYR A 231 -4.46 0.62 -15.68
CA TYR A 231 -5.15 1.42 -16.67
C TYR A 231 -5.83 2.59 -15.94
N PRO A 232 -5.08 3.69 -15.66
CA PRO A 232 -5.65 4.84 -15.00
C PRO A 232 -6.76 5.47 -15.85
N VAL A 233 -7.93 5.63 -15.23
CA VAL A 233 -9.09 6.33 -15.77
C VAL A 233 -9.08 7.75 -15.22
N CYS A 234 -8.59 8.69 -16.03
CA CYS A 234 -8.36 10.06 -15.63
C CYS A 234 -9.50 10.97 -16.01
N ASP A 235 -9.67 12.05 -15.25
CA ASP A 235 -10.55 13.15 -15.65
C ASP A 235 -9.87 14.06 -16.69
N TRP A 236 -8.56 13.94 -16.91
CA TRP A 236 -7.80 14.83 -17.79
C TRP A 236 -6.87 14.04 -18.72
N SER A 237 -6.48 14.66 -19.84
CA SER A 237 -5.46 14.12 -20.75
C SER A 237 -4.06 14.53 -20.29
N LYS A 238 -3.37 13.67 -19.54
CA LYS A 238 -1.94 13.83 -19.21
C LYS A 238 -1.15 12.55 -19.50
N PRO A 239 0.18 12.66 -19.67
CA PRO A 239 1.05 11.49 -19.76
C PRO A 239 0.81 10.52 -18.59
N GLY A 240 0.55 9.25 -18.91
CA GLY A 240 0.23 8.20 -17.94
C GLY A 240 -1.26 7.89 -17.77
N CYS A 241 -2.16 8.68 -18.33
CA CYS A 241 -3.59 8.33 -18.44
C CYS A 241 -3.80 7.34 -19.59
N LYS A 242 -4.47 6.22 -19.31
CA LYS A 242 -4.77 5.18 -20.32
C LYS A 242 -6.18 5.33 -20.86
N ILE A 243 -7.11 5.76 -20.01
CA ILE A 243 -8.49 6.09 -20.36
C ILE A 243 -8.76 7.51 -19.87
N VAL A 244 -9.35 8.36 -20.72
CA VAL A 244 -9.71 9.73 -20.36
C VAL A 244 -11.23 9.85 -20.38
N CYS A 245 -11.81 10.11 -19.21
CA CYS A 245 -13.24 10.21 -18.99
C CYS A 245 -13.64 11.58 -18.44
N ASN A 246 -14.79 12.08 -18.84
CA ASN A 246 -15.59 13.09 -18.15
C ASN A 246 -15.02 14.47 -17.74
N ARG A 247 -13.77 14.84 -18.05
CA ARG A 247 -13.16 16.19 -17.81
C ARG A 247 -13.07 16.64 -16.35
N GLU A 248 -14.10 16.42 -15.51
CA GLU A 248 -14.16 16.66 -14.07
C GLU A 248 -15.17 15.69 -13.40
N SER A 249 -14.71 14.60 -12.78
CA SER A 249 -15.60 13.72 -12.02
C SER A 249 -15.70 14.14 -10.55
N THR A 250 -16.93 14.18 -10.05
CA THR A 250 -17.27 14.27 -8.63
C THR A 250 -17.90 12.97 -8.17
N TYR A 251 -18.12 12.78 -6.86
CA TYR A 251 -18.89 11.64 -6.34
C TYR A 251 -20.28 11.53 -7.01
N LYS A 252 -20.86 12.65 -7.44
CA LYS A 252 -22.18 12.68 -8.08
C LYS A 252 -22.17 12.27 -9.56
N THR A 253 -20.98 12.12 -10.16
CA THR A 253 -20.79 11.83 -11.59
C THR A 253 -19.85 10.64 -11.79
N LEU A 254 -19.70 9.77 -10.78
CA LEU A 254 -18.90 8.54 -10.87
C LEU A 254 -19.57 7.49 -11.76
N ASP A 255 -20.90 7.51 -11.82
CA ASP A 255 -21.69 6.74 -12.78
C ASP A 255 -21.25 7.01 -14.23
N GLN A 256 -21.11 8.27 -14.63
CA GLN A 256 -20.64 8.66 -15.96
C GLN A 256 -19.21 8.15 -16.25
N LYS A 257 -18.35 8.17 -15.23
CA LYS A 257 -17.00 7.59 -15.33
C LYS A 257 -17.05 6.08 -15.52
N THR A 258 -18.00 5.41 -14.87
CA THR A 258 -18.27 3.97 -15.01
C THR A 258 -18.74 3.60 -16.39
N PHE A 259 -19.68 4.35 -16.99
CA PHE A 259 -20.03 4.18 -18.41
C PHE A 259 -18.82 4.31 -19.32
N CYS A 260 -18.03 5.35 -19.11
CA CYS A 260 -16.89 5.65 -19.96
C CYS A 260 -15.86 4.50 -19.95
N PHE A 261 -15.35 4.08 -18.78
CA PHE A 261 -14.38 2.99 -18.77
C PHE A 261 -14.99 1.66 -19.20
N SER A 262 -16.28 1.41 -18.94
CA SER A 262 -16.94 0.18 -19.36
C SER A 262 -17.05 0.05 -20.88
N LYS A 263 -17.23 1.17 -21.59
CA LYS A 263 -17.16 1.22 -23.06
C LYS A 263 -15.75 0.91 -23.55
N GLU A 264 -14.74 1.55 -22.94
CA GLU A 264 -13.34 1.36 -23.33
C GLU A 264 -12.82 -0.06 -23.10
N MET A 265 -13.22 -0.71 -22.01
CA MET A 265 -12.83 -2.11 -21.72
C MET A 265 -13.20 -3.09 -22.84
N LYS A 266 -14.26 -2.82 -23.61
CA LYS A 266 -14.65 -3.69 -24.74
C LYS A 266 -13.55 -3.77 -25.81
N ASN A 267 -12.71 -2.74 -25.92
CA ASN A 267 -11.60 -2.68 -26.87
C ASN A 267 -10.36 -3.48 -26.41
N PHE A 268 -10.31 -3.97 -25.17
CA PHE A 268 -9.14 -4.65 -24.60
C PHE A 268 -9.22 -6.17 -24.83
N SER A 269 -9.31 -6.57 -26.11
CA SER A 269 -9.47 -7.98 -26.50
C SER A 269 -8.28 -8.88 -26.18
N ASP A 270 -7.11 -8.29 -25.89
CA ASP A 270 -5.90 -8.99 -25.44
C ASP A 270 -5.92 -9.30 -23.93
N LYS A 271 -6.91 -8.79 -23.20
CA LYS A 271 -7.06 -9.00 -21.75
C LYS A 271 -8.12 -10.04 -21.48
N GLU A 272 -7.81 -10.94 -20.55
CA GLU A 272 -8.73 -11.98 -20.09
C GLU A 272 -9.42 -11.59 -18.79
N PHE A 273 -8.73 -10.82 -17.94
CA PHE A 273 -9.21 -10.40 -16.63
C PHE A 273 -9.08 -8.91 -16.41
N PHE A 274 -10.07 -8.37 -15.69
CA PHE A 274 -10.19 -6.97 -15.35
C PHE A 274 -10.44 -6.84 -13.86
N ILE A 275 -9.83 -5.85 -13.23
CA ILE A 275 -10.08 -5.47 -11.84
C ILE A 275 -10.47 -4.00 -11.83
N LYS A 276 -11.56 -3.63 -11.15
CA LYS A 276 -11.75 -2.25 -10.67
C LYS A 276 -11.33 -2.22 -9.21
N ILE A 277 -10.49 -1.26 -8.87
CA ILE A 277 -10.05 -1.00 -7.50
C ILE A 277 -10.10 0.50 -7.21
N ASP A 278 -10.52 0.88 -6.02
CA ASP A 278 -10.56 2.28 -5.57
C ASP A 278 -9.18 2.79 -5.14
N ASP A 279 -8.99 4.11 -5.12
CA ASP A 279 -7.70 4.75 -4.84
C ASP A 279 -7.29 4.77 -3.35
N ASP A 280 -8.03 4.04 -2.54
CA ASP A 280 -7.79 3.76 -1.13
C ASP A 280 -7.95 2.26 -0.80
N ALA A 281 -7.92 1.41 -1.82
CA ALA A 281 -7.94 -0.04 -1.71
C ALA A 281 -6.64 -0.68 -2.22
N PHE A 282 -6.29 -1.83 -1.63
CA PHE A 282 -5.16 -2.65 -2.01
C PHE A 282 -5.59 -4.11 -2.00
N VAL A 283 -5.05 -4.93 -2.90
CA VAL A 283 -5.39 -6.36 -2.99
C VAL A 283 -4.13 -7.21 -3.04
N ASP A 284 -4.22 -8.37 -2.40
CA ASP A 284 -3.15 -9.36 -2.39
C ASP A 284 -2.87 -9.87 -3.81
N ARG A 285 -1.59 -9.83 -4.19
CA ARG A 285 -1.15 -10.22 -5.53
C ARG A 285 -1.46 -11.68 -5.78
N ASP A 286 -1.07 -12.56 -4.87
CA ASP A 286 -1.14 -13.99 -5.09
C ASP A 286 -2.60 -14.45 -5.14
N TYR A 287 -3.46 -13.83 -4.34
CA TYR A 287 -4.92 -14.00 -4.43
C TYR A 287 -5.47 -13.67 -5.84
N VAL A 288 -5.06 -12.55 -6.44
CA VAL A 288 -5.48 -12.21 -7.81
C VAL A 288 -5.04 -13.28 -8.80
N PHE A 289 -3.79 -13.73 -8.75
CA PHE A 289 -3.30 -14.75 -9.68
C PHE A 289 -3.92 -16.14 -9.43
N GLU A 290 -4.27 -16.48 -8.19
CA GLU A 290 -5.05 -17.67 -7.88
C GLU A 290 -6.44 -17.62 -8.51
N LEU A 291 -7.14 -16.48 -8.41
CA LEU A 291 -8.43 -16.27 -9.07
C LEU A 291 -8.29 -16.38 -10.60
N MET A 292 -7.25 -15.76 -11.17
CA MET A 292 -6.99 -15.85 -12.61
C MET A 292 -6.77 -17.30 -13.05
N ARG A 293 -5.95 -18.07 -12.34
CA ARG A 293 -5.73 -19.51 -12.65
C ARG A 293 -7.02 -20.31 -12.57
N LYS A 294 -7.83 -20.07 -11.53
CA LYS A 294 -9.07 -20.79 -11.29
C LYS A 294 -10.13 -20.54 -12.36
N TYR A 295 -10.22 -19.29 -12.85
CA TYR A 295 -11.28 -18.87 -13.77
C TYR A 295 -10.80 -18.67 -15.21
N SER A 296 -9.52 -18.94 -15.50
CA SER A 296 -8.99 -18.78 -16.85
C SER A 296 -9.66 -19.76 -17.82
N GLY A 297 -10.00 -19.28 -19.01
CA GLY A 297 -10.73 -20.06 -20.01
C GLY A 297 -12.19 -20.31 -19.68
N SER A 298 -12.76 -19.72 -18.62
CA SER A 298 -14.19 -19.86 -18.33
C SER A 298 -15.05 -19.30 -19.46
N GLU A 299 -15.93 -20.14 -20.02
CA GLU A 299 -16.89 -19.74 -21.05
C GLU A 299 -17.99 -18.82 -20.50
N LYS A 300 -18.28 -18.93 -19.19
CA LYS A 300 -19.28 -18.09 -18.54
C LYS A 300 -18.71 -16.71 -18.18
N PRO A 301 -19.52 -15.64 -18.24
CA PRO A 301 -19.22 -14.39 -17.55
C PRO A 301 -19.00 -14.64 -16.06
N VAL A 302 -17.85 -14.23 -15.53
CA VAL A 302 -17.53 -14.37 -14.09
C VAL A 302 -17.46 -12.98 -13.48
N TYR A 303 -18.14 -12.78 -12.35
CA TYR A 303 -18.13 -11.54 -11.57
C TYR A 303 -17.77 -11.84 -10.11
N ILE A 304 -16.55 -11.47 -9.72
CA ILE A 304 -15.98 -11.72 -8.39
C ILE A 304 -16.04 -10.42 -7.60
N SER A 305 -16.82 -10.39 -6.52
CA SER A 305 -16.88 -9.24 -5.63
C SER A 305 -17.51 -9.61 -4.28
N HIS A 306 -17.55 -8.67 -3.34
CA HIS A 306 -18.50 -8.72 -2.24
C HIS A 306 -19.85 -8.19 -2.72
N HIS A 307 -20.65 -9.11 -3.26
CA HIS A 307 -21.93 -8.78 -3.88
C HIS A 307 -22.96 -8.37 -2.83
N THR A 308 -23.59 -7.22 -3.05
CA THR A 308 -24.77 -6.77 -2.32
C THR A 308 -25.90 -6.47 -3.30
N ARG A 309 -27.12 -6.33 -2.80
CA ARG A 309 -28.29 -5.88 -3.57
C ARG A 309 -28.56 -4.40 -3.30
N TYR A 310 -28.94 -3.67 -4.34
CA TYR A 310 -29.31 -2.25 -4.25
C TYR A 310 -30.79 -2.13 -4.56
N ASP A 311 -31.57 -1.55 -3.64
CA ASP A 311 -32.98 -1.25 -3.90
C ASP A 311 -33.10 0.18 -4.41
N ASP A 312 -33.55 0.35 -5.66
CA ASP A 312 -33.76 1.64 -6.32
C ASP A 312 -35.14 1.63 -6.96
N LEU A 313 -36.16 1.86 -6.14
CA LEU A 313 -37.56 1.82 -6.57
C LEU A 313 -37.91 2.83 -7.68
N GLU A 314 -37.05 3.83 -7.92
CA GLU A 314 -37.18 4.79 -9.04
C GLU A 314 -36.68 4.15 -10.36
N ASN A 315 -35.92 3.06 -10.31
CA ASN A 315 -35.26 2.40 -11.45
C ASN A 315 -35.48 0.87 -11.45
N LYS A 316 -36.75 0.45 -11.30
CA LYS A 316 -37.17 -0.96 -11.17
C LYS A 316 -36.60 -1.90 -12.23
N ASP A 317 -36.46 -1.39 -13.45
CA ASP A 317 -36.08 -2.20 -14.60
C ASP A 317 -34.56 -2.22 -14.84
N SER A 318 -33.80 -1.34 -14.21
CA SER A 318 -32.38 -1.12 -14.54
C SER A 318 -31.43 -1.18 -13.35
N LEU A 319 -31.83 -0.71 -12.16
CA LEU A 319 -30.97 -0.63 -10.96
C LEU A 319 -31.60 -1.21 -9.70
N ASP A 320 -32.91 -1.48 -9.68
CA ASP A 320 -33.57 -2.07 -8.52
C ASP A 320 -33.25 -3.56 -8.37
N ASN A 321 -32.88 -3.96 -7.17
CA ASN A 321 -32.54 -5.33 -6.80
C ASN A 321 -31.39 -5.94 -7.66
N VAL A 322 -30.44 -5.11 -8.11
CA VAL A 322 -29.26 -5.56 -8.88
C VAL A 322 -28.15 -6.06 -7.96
N PHE A 323 -27.42 -7.09 -8.38
CA PHE A 323 -26.17 -7.49 -7.76
C PHE A 323 -25.02 -6.60 -8.21
N TYR A 324 -24.27 -6.07 -7.25
CA TYR A 324 -23.11 -5.23 -7.51
C TYR A 324 -22.05 -5.36 -6.40
N GLY A 325 -20.79 -5.04 -6.71
CA GLY A 325 -19.69 -5.03 -5.75
C GLY A 325 -19.70 -3.80 -4.85
N ASN A 326 -19.19 -3.92 -3.63
CA ASN A 326 -19.29 -2.89 -2.59
C ASN A 326 -18.22 -1.76 -2.65
N GLY A 327 -17.85 -1.30 -3.85
CA GLY A 327 -16.97 -0.15 -4.08
C GLY A 327 -15.48 -0.43 -4.07
N LYS A 328 -14.99 -1.19 -3.10
CA LYS A 328 -13.53 -1.33 -2.89
C LYS A 328 -12.79 -2.11 -3.99
N PHE A 329 -13.37 -3.20 -4.47
CA PHE A 329 -12.75 -4.16 -5.37
C PHE A 329 -13.83 -4.95 -6.10
N TYR A 330 -13.64 -5.17 -7.39
CA TYR A 330 -14.27 -6.29 -8.07
C TYR A 330 -13.44 -6.72 -9.27
N MET A 331 -13.44 -8.04 -9.52
CA MET A 331 -12.72 -8.69 -10.60
C MET A 331 -13.68 -9.42 -11.52
N PHE A 332 -13.43 -9.40 -12.82
CA PHE A 332 -14.29 -10.04 -13.81
C PHE A 332 -13.50 -10.47 -15.03
N ASN A 333 -14.02 -11.46 -15.75
CA ASN A 333 -13.39 -11.93 -16.99
C ASN A 333 -13.90 -11.18 -18.23
N TYR A 334 -13.20 -11.31 -19.34
CA TYR A 334 -13.54 -10.64 -20.59
C TYR A 334 -14.90 -11.06 -21.15
N ASN A 335 -15.37 -12.28 -20.84
CA ASN A 335 -16.72 -12.72 -21.23
C ASN A 335 -17.82 -11.89 -20.56
N LEU A 336 -17.60 -11.41 -19.33
CA LEU A 336 -18.48 -10.41 -18.72
C LEU A 336 -18.42 -9.08 -19.45
N VAL A 337 -17.22 -8.58 -19.79
CA VAL A 337 -17.05 -7.33 -20.54
C VAL A 337 -17.79 -7.35 -21.88
N LYS A 338 -17.73 -8.47 -22.61
CA LYS A 338 -18.42 -8.64 -23.90
C LYS A 338 -19.92 -8.44 -23.80
N CYS A 339 -20.55 -8.96 -22.74
CA CYS A 339 -22.00 -8.89 -22.57
C CYS A 339 -22.48 -7.63 -21.83
N LEU A 340 -21.60 -6.79 -21.26
CA LEU A 340 -22.02 -5.55 -20.61
C LEU A 340 -22.89 -4.69 -21.53
N ASN A 341 -24.07 -4.29 -21.07
CA ASN A 341 -24.88 -3.30 -21.76
C ASN A 341 -24.43 -1.89 -21.37
N THR A 342 -23.46 -1.36 -22.10
CA THR A 342 -22.87 -0.04 -21.86
C THR A 342 -23.75 1.12 -22.32
N ASP A 343 -24.93 0.85 -22.87
CA ASP A 343 -25.85 1.86 -23.39
C ASP A 343 -27.22 1.83 -22.68
N PHE A 344 -27.36 1.00 -21.63
CA PHE A 344 -28.58 0.97 -20.82
C PHE A 344 -28.85 2.34 -20.17
N GLN A 345 -30.12 2.69 -20.05
CA GLN A 345 -30.58 3.97 -19.54
C GLN A 345 -31.24 3.78 -18.16
N TYR A 346 -31.14 4.80 -17.31
CA TYR A 346 -31.77 4.89 -16.00
C TYR A 346 -32.11 6.35 -15.72
N GLU A 347 -33.03 6.60 -14.79
CA GLU A 347 -33.45 7.95 -14.43
C GLU A 347 -32.26 8.74 -13.83
N HIS A 348 -31.91 9.85 -14.51
CA HIS A 348 -30.70 10.63 -14.29
C HIS A 348 -30.69 11.43 -12.98
N ARG A 349 -30.45 10.73 -11.89
CA ARG A 349 -29.98 11.31 -10.63
C ARG A 349 -28.59 10.74 -10.32
N PRO A 350 -27.74 11.45 -9.55
CA PRO A 350 -26.50 10.86 -9.07
C PRO A 350 -26.76 9.51 -8.39
N ARG A 351 -26.11 8.45 -8.87
CA ARG A 351 -26.26 7.09 -8.36
C ARG A 351 -24.93 6.51 -7.93
N ASN A 352 -25.03 5.47 -7.11
CA ASN A 352 -23.92 4.60 -6.78
C ASN A 352 -23.39 3.98 -8.07
N GLU A 353 -22.14 4.27 -8.40
CA GLU A 353 -21.48 3.85 -9.63
C GLU A 353 -21.33 2.34 -9.73
N ASP A 354 -21.15 1.64 -8.60
CA ASP A 354 -21.04 0.19 -8.60
C ASP A 354 -22.40 -0.45 -8.90
N ALA A 355 -23.50 0.13 -8.38
CA ALA A 355 -24.85 -0.29 -8.74
C ALA A 355 -25.13 -0.08 -10.23
N VAL A 356 -24.62 1.02 -10.82
CA VAL A 356 -24.68 1.27 -12.27
C VAL A 356 -23.93 0.19 -13.04
N PHE A 357 -22.74 -0.23 -12.60
CA PHE A 357 -22.02 -1.36 -13.20
C PHE A 357 -22.82 -2.67 -13.08
N GLY A 358 -23.42 -2.94 -11.91
CA GLY A 358 -24.33 -4.08 -11.72
C GLY A 358 -25.55 -4.06 -12.66
N GLY A 359 -26.09 -2.87 -12.93
CA GLY A 359 -27.15 -2.65 -13.93
C GLY A 359 -26.70 -3.00 -15.35
N MET A 360 -25.47 -2.65 -15.75
CA MET A 360 -24.90 -3.04 -17.04
C MET A 360 -24.76 -4.57 -17.17
N VAL A 361 -24.36 -5.23 -16.08
CA VAL A 361 -24.25 -6.69 -16.02
C VAL A 361 -25.62 -7.33 -16.15
N ARG A 362 -26.60 -6.92 -15.34
CA ARG A 362 -27.95 -7.50 -15.37
C ARG A 362 -28.62 -7.31 -16.72
N SER A 363 -28.58 -6.10 -17.27
CA SER A 363 -29.28 -5.77 -18.51
C SER A 363 -28.62 -6.34 -19.77
N GLY A 364 -27.31 -6.56 -19.75
CA GLY A 364 -26.57 -7.09 -20.91
C GLY A 364 -26.28 -8.59 -20.86
N CYS A 365 -25.81 -9.08 -19.72
CA CYS A 365 -25.44 -10.48 -19.55
C CYS A 365 -26.63 -11.35 -19.10
N GLY A 366 -27.56 -10.76 -18.35
CA GLY A 366 -28.62 -11.48 -17.65
C GLY A 366 -28.10 -12.15 -16.37
N GLU A 367 -28.76 -11.87 -15.24
CA GLU A 367 -28.34 -12.33 -13.91
C GLU A 367 -28.11 -13.85 -13.82
N LYS A 368 -28.95 -14.67 -14.48
CA LYS A 368 -28.81 -16.14 -14.44
C LYS A 368 -27.64 -16.70 -15.25
N ASN A 369 -27.05 -15.88 -16.13
CA ASN A 369 -25.98 -16.30 -17.03
C ASN A 369 -24.60 -15.94 -16.48
N VAL A 370 -24.54 -15.16 -15.39
CA VAL A 370 -23.30 -14.72 -14.75
C VAL A 370 -22.99 -15.61 -13.56
N GLU A 371 -21.74 -16.05 -13.46
CA GLU A 371 -21.22 -16.69 -12.25
C GLU A 371 -20.79 -15.60 -11.27
N TYR A 372 -21.63 -15.36 -10.26
CA TYR A 372 -21.31 -14.46 -9.15
C TYR A 372 -20.49 -15.20 -8.10
N VAL A 373 -19.26 -14.77 -7.90
CA VAL A 373 -18.32 -15.35 -6.95
C VAL A 373 -18.09 -14.38 -5.81
N GLN A 374 -18.19 -14.86 -4.58
CA GLN A 374 -17.85 -14.08 -3.39
C GLN A 374 -16.33 -13.97 -3.26
N GLU A 375 -15.83 -12.75 -3.10
CA GLU A 375 -14.41 -12.50 -2.82
C GLU A 375 -14.01 -12.88 -1.38
N ASP A 376 -12.70 -13.04 -1.15
CA ASP A 376 -12.11 -13.17 0.19
C ASP A 376 -11.75 -11.79 0.75
N ASP A 377 -12.59 -11.28 1.65
CA ASP A 377 -12.40 -9.96 2.29
C ASP A 377 -11.07 -9.86 3.05
N ALA A 378 -10.47 -10.96 3.50
CA ALA A 378 -9.19 -10.94 4.21
C ALA A 378 -8.00 -10.63 3.28
N LYS A 379 -8.18 -10.79 1.97
CA LYS A 379 -7.18 -10.54 0.92
C LYS A 379 -7.29 -9.15 0.29
N ILE A 380 -8.28 -8.36 0.70
CA ILE A 380 -8.56 -7.03 0.19
C ILE A 380 -8.54 -6.04 1.35
N TRP A 381 -7.73 -5.00 1.23
CA TRP A 381 -7.63 -3.93 2.21
C TRP A 381 -8.26 -2.68 1.66
N HIS A 382 -9.15 -2.06 2.43
CA HIS A 382 -9.83 -0.83 2.06
C HIS A 382 -9.84 0.11 3.25
N LYS A 383 -9.50 1.37 3.01
CA LYS A 383 -9.46 2.40 4.04
C LYS A 383 -10.87 2.67 4.60
N LYS A 384 -11.07 2.47 5.90
CA LYS A 384 -12.34 2.81 6.56
C LYS A 384 -12.37 4.28 6.98
N TYR A 385 -13.36 5.02 6.50
CA TYR A 385 -13.61 6.40 6.91
C TYR A 385 -14.53 6.42 8.14
N LYS A 386 -13.99 6.75 9.33
CA LYS A 386 -14.78 6.85 10.57
C LYS A 386 -15.70 8.07 10.64
N ASN A 387 -15.56 9.06 9.75
CA ASN A 387 -16.47 10.21 9.62
C ASN A 387 -16.35 10.83 8.23
N LYS A 388 -17.44 10.94 7.48
CA LYS A 388 -17.45 11.51 6.12
C LYS A 388 -16.97 12.98 6.04
N ASN A 389 -16.81 13.69 7.17
CA ASN A 389 -16.54 15.13 7.19
C ASN A 389 -15.36 15.64 8.03
N LYS A 390 -14.61 14.85 8.82
CA LYS A 390 -13.41 15.37 9.53
C LYS A 390 -12.38 14.26 9.78
N GLN A 391 -11.15 14.57 9.38
CA GLN A 391 -9.89 13.89 9.69
C GLN A 391 -9.80 12.42 9.26
N ILE A 392 -8.85 12.20 8.35
CA ILE A 392 -8.34 10.90 7.96
C ILE A 392 -7.67 10.29 9.20
N ASN A 393 -8.34 9.36 9.86
CA ASN A 393 -7.66 8.38 10.69
C ASN A 393 -7.48 7.13 9.83
N LEU A 394 -6.24 6.78 9.51
CA LEU A 394 -5.88 5.46 8.97
C LEU A 394 -6.06 4.42 10.09
N ALA A 395 -7.32 4.14 10.43
CA ALA A 395 -7.68 3.07 11.35
C ALA A 395 -7.98 1.82 10.53
N TYR A 396 -6.98 0.97 10.37
CA TYR A 396 -7.18 -0.40 9.91
C TYR A 396 -8.03 -1.14 10.94
N ILE A 397 -9.16 -1.70 10.52
CA ILE A 397 -9.97 -2.61 11.35
C ILE A 397 -10.07 -3.94 10.60
N LYS A 398 -9.38 -4.95 11.13
CA LYS A 398 -9.61 -6.39 10.91
C LYS A 398 -11.10 -6.64 11.16
N ASN A 399 -11.87 -7.05 10.15
CA ASN A 399 -13.19 -7.60 10.42
C ASN A 399 -12.97 -8.96 11.12
N HIS A 400 -13.55 -9.11 12.31
CA HIS A 400 -13.72 -10.39 12.97
C HIS A 400 -14.86 -11.16 12.31
#